data_AF-A0A8H8IPW2-F1
#
_entry.id   AF-A0A8H8IPW2-F1
#
_cell.length_a   1.000
_cell.length_b   1.000
_cell.length_c   1.000
_cell.angle_alpha   90.00
_cell.angle_beta   90.00
_cell.angle_gamma   90.00
#
_symmetry.space_group_name_H-M   'P 1'
#
loop_
_entity.id
_entity.type
_entity.pdbx_description
1 polymer ?
#
loop_
_entity_poly.entity_id
_entity_poly.type
_entity_poly.pdbx_seq_one_letter_code
_entity_poly.pdbx_strand_id
1 'polypeptide(L)'
;MNPAVLPFLITLIALVFLILCTFTLPFNWNLYYLHADIAGGLRLGGWGWCIKDGYCTNKALGYSWDPQVIVWLTKMIVWYPIAAIFTLFALLSLLPTIFSKNARIFPSPIFSLLSLMAAFFSLLAFVFMIALFAVARNRFRRDGYSSNFGPMPWISLVATLLLIIASFMGGCGRMFRGGKSPYVTYPSNTRREYY
;
A
#
# COMPACT_ATOMS: atom_id res chain seq x y z
N MET A 1 18.44 6.27 -18.76
CA MET A 1 17.09 6.21 -18.15
C MET A 1 16.87 7.47 -17.34
N ASN A 2 15.71 8.11 -17.47
CA ASN A 2 15.37 9.25 -16.61
C ASN A 2 15.33 8.75 -15.15
N PRO A 3 16.02 9.42 -14.20
CA PRO A 3 16.07 8.98 -12.80
C PRO A 3 14.69 8.97 -12.11
N ALA A 4 13.69 9.62 -12.71
CA ALA A 4 12.29 9.61 -12.26
C ALA A 4 11.51 8.33 -12.62
N VAL A 5 12.01 7.48 -13.53
CA VAL A 5 11.31 6.26 -13.95
C VAL A 5 11.30 5.19 -12.86
N LEU A 6 12.41 5.06 -12.11
CA LEU A 6 12.51 4.10 -11.01
C LEU A 6 11.47 4.34 -9.89
N PRO A 7 11.36 5.55 -9.29
CA PRO A 7 10.35 5.80 -8.26
C PRO A 7 8.91 5.71 -8.82
N PHE A 8 8.72 6.00 -10.11
CA PHE A 8 7.42 5.82 -10.77
C PHE A 8 7.00 4.35 -10.84
N LEU A 9 7.89 3.46 -11.29
CA LEU A 9 7.58 2.02 -11.37
C LEU A 9 7.32 1.42 -9.97
N ILE A 10 8.12 1.80 -8.98
CA ILE A 10 7.94 1.33 -7.59
C ILE A 10 6.58 1.77 -7.03
N THR A 11 6.21 3.03 -7.21
CA THR A 11 4.92 3.57 -6.74
C THR A 11 3.73 2.96 -7.50
N LEU A 12 3.89 2.68 -8.79
CA LEU A 12 2.87 1.99 -9.61
C LEU A 12 2.64 0.56 -9.11
N ILE A 13 3.70 -0.21 -8.87
CA ILE A 13 3.59 -1.58 -8.35
C ILE A 13 2.93 -1.57 -6.96
N ALA A 14 3.34 -0.65 -6.09
CA ALA A 14 2.75 -0.50 -4.76
C ALA A 14 1.26 -0.15 -4.82
N LEU A 15 0.85 0.74 -5.74
CA LEU A 15 -0.55 1.09 -5.96
C LEU A 15 -1.38 -0.15 -6.35
N VAL A 16 -0.89 -0.96 -7.29
CA VAL A 16 -1.56 -2.19 -7.70
C VAL A 16 -1.74 -3.14 -6.51
N PHE A 17 -0.72 -3.32 -5.69
CA PHE A 17 -0.81 -4.19 -4.50
C PHE A 17 -1.79 -3.64 -3.45
N LEU A 18 -1.82 -2.34 -3.20
CA LEU A 18 -2.82 -1.73 -2.29
C LEU A 18 -4.25 -1.89 -2.81
N ILE A 19 -4.46 -1.77 -4.13
CA ILE A 19 -5.75 -2.02 -4.77
C ILE A 19 -6.15 -3.48 -4.59
N LEU A 20 -5.23 -4.44 -4.74
CA LEU A 20 -5.50 -5.86 -4.48
C LEU A 20 -5.85 -6.13 -3.01
N CYS A 21 -5.16 -5.49 -2.06
CA CYS A 21 -5.48 -5.59 -0.63
C CYS A 21 -6.85 -4.98 -0.30
N THR A 22 -7.28 -3.98 -1.07
CA THR A 22 -8.63 -3.41 -1.00
C THR A 22 -9.64 -4.41 -1.57
N PHE A 23 -9.50 -4.87 -2.81
CA PHE A 23 -10.45 -5.79 -3.45
C PHE A 23 -10.18 -7.27 -3.12
N THR A 24 -10.33 -7.62 -1.85
CA THR A 24 -10.26 -9.02 -1.36
C THR A 24 -11.64 -9.69 -1.36
N LEU A 25 -11.74 -10.90 -0.80
CA LEU A 25 -13.02 -11.59 -0.58
C LEU A 25 -14.13 -10.65 -0.07
N PRO A 26 -15.37 -10.74 -0.62
CA PRO A 26 -15.87 -11.80 -1.51
C PRO A 26 -15.64 -11.55 -3.02
N PHE A 27 -14.83 -10.56 -3.41
CA PHE A 27 -14.64 -10.23 -4.83
C PHE A 27 -13.81 -11.30 -5.58
N ASN A 28 -12.74 -11.79 -4.95
CA ASN A 28 -11.84 -12.79 -5.51
C ASN A 28 -11.57 -13.91 -4.49
N TRP A 29 -11.78 -15.16 -4.89
CA TRP A 29 -11.66 -16.35 -4.03
C TRP A 29 -10.21 -16.69 -3.65
N ASN A 30 -9.24 -16.32 -4.49
CA ASN A 30 -7.81 -16.56 -4.25
C ASN A 30 -7.18 -15.50 -3.33
N LEU A 31 -7.88 -14.39 -3.08
CA LEU A 31 -7.38 -13.24 -2.36
C LEU A 31 -7.95 -13.23 -0.94
N TYR A 32 -7.34 -14.03 -0.07
CA TYR A 32 -7.74 -14.19 1.33
C TYR A 32 -6.57 -13.90 2.28
N TYR A 33 -6.92 -13.47 3.49
CA TYR A 33 -5.95 -13.15 4.55
C TYR A 33 -5.67 -14.35 5.46
N LEU A 34 -6.72 -15.10 5.78
CA LEU A 34 -6.64 -16.29 6.62
C LEU A 34 -7.54 -17.38 6.04
N HIS A 35 -7.04 -18.60 6.06
CA HIS A 35 -7.81 -19.80 5.80
C HIS A 35 -7.91 -20.61 7.08
N ALA A 36 -9.11 -21.04 7.44
CA ALA A 36 -9.38 -21.91 8.56
C ALA A 36 -10.17 -23.14 8.08
N ASP A 37 -9.82 -24.31 8.56
CA ASP A 37 -10.48 -25.57 8.23
C ASP A 37 -11.75 -25.78 9.07
N ILE A 38 -12.66 -24.81 8.98
CA ILE A 38 -13.97 -24.82 9.64
C ILE A 38 -15.03 -24.89 8.54
N ALA A 39 -16.06 -25.71 8.77
CA ALA A 39 -17.22 -25.84 7.90
C ALA A 39 -16.88 -26.07 6.41
N GLY A 40 -15.87 -26.91 6.11
CA GLY A 40 -15.48 -27.24 4.73
C GLY A 40 -14.44 -26.29 4.10
N GLY A 41 -13.95 -25.30 4.85
CA GLY A 41 -12.83 -24.45 4.45
C GLY A 41 -13.20 -22.97 4.37
N LEU A 42 -13.30 -22.34 5.53
CA LEU A 42 -13.53 -20.91 5.70
C LEU A 42 -12.34 -20.08 5.21
N ARG A 43 -12.61 -19.01 4.46
CA ARG A 43 -11.63 -18.01 4.06
C ARG A 43 -12.09 -16.63 4.51
N LEU A 44 -11.21 -15.92 5.22
CA LEU A 44 -11.46 -14.58 5.72
C LEU A 44 -10.82 -13.52 4.80
N GLY A 45 -11.62 -12.53 4.45
CA GLY A 45 -11.27 -11.37 3.63
C GLY A 45 -11.31 -10.06 4.41
N GLY A 46 -11.07 -8.96 3.69
CA GLY A 46 -11.23 -7.61 4.24
C GLY A 46 -12.68 -7.15 4.32
N TRP A 47 -13.54 -7.61 3.41
CA TRP A 47 -14.94 -7.17 3.28
C TRP A 47 -15.97 -8.24 3.65
N GLY A 48 -15.50 -9.43 4.02
CA GLY A 48 -16.34 -10.56 4.33
C GLY A 48 -15.55 -11.85 4.47
N TRP A 49 -16.29 -12.94 4.58
CA TRP A 49 -15.80 -14.30 4.58
C TRP A 49 -16.60 -15.15 3.60
N CYS A 50 -15.97 -16.22 3.12
CA CYS A 50 -16.60 -17.20 2.24
C CYS A 50 -16.23 -18.62 2.68
N ILE A 51 -17.17 -19.53 2.52
CA ILE A 51 -16.98 -20.97 2.71
C ILE A 51 -16.91 -21.64 1.33
N LYS A 52 -16.08 -22.68 1.19
CA LYS A 52 -15.85 -23.40 -0.07
C LYS A 52 -17.14 -23.95 -0.72
N ASP A 53 -18.15 -24.29 0.10
CA ASP A 53 -19.42 -24.88 -0.33
C ASP A 53 -20.56 -23.85 -0.56
N GLY A 54 -20.22 -22.59 -0.86
CA GLY A 54 -21.12 -21.69 -1.60
C GLY A 54 -21.74 -20.52 -0.83
N TYR A 55 -21.48 -20.39 0.46
CA TYR A 55 -21.97 -19.26 1.24
C TYR A 55 -20.88 -18.20 1.45
N CYS A 56 -21.10 -17.04 0.83
CA CYS A 56 -20.34 -15.83 1.08
C CYS A 56 -21.23 -14.82 1.79
N THR A 57 -20.67 -14.11 2.77
CA THR A 57 -21.38 -13.00 3.39
C THR A 57 -21.55 -11.83 2.41
N ASN A 58 -22.55 -10.97 2.66
CA ASN A 58 -22.73 -9.73 1.92
C ASN A 58 -21.50 -8.82 2.12
N LYS A 59 -21.17 -8.06 1.07
CA LYS A 59 -20.05 -7.10 1.06
C LYS A 59 -20.31 -6.01 2.10
N ALA A 60 -19.75 -6.15 3.30
CA ALA A 60 -19.96 -5.21 4.39
C ALA A 60 -18.66 -4.97 5.17
N LEU A 61 -18.35 -3.69 5.40
CA LEU A 61 -17.33 -3.29 6.37
C LEU A 61 -17.82 -3.62 7.77
N GLY A 62 -17.00 -4.27 8.59
CA GLY A 62 -17.43 -4.61 9.95
C GLY A 62 -18.22 -5.91 10.05
N TYR A 63 -17.95 -6.92 9.21
CA TYR A 63 -18.62 -8.20 9.34
C TYR A 63 -18.28 -8.86 10.69
N SER A 64 -19.26 -9.50 11.31
CA SER A 64 -19.08 -10.31 12.51
C SER A 64 -18.83 -11.77 12.13
N TRP A 65 -17.86 -12.38 12.80
CA TRP A 65 -17.71 -13.83 12.89
C TRP A 65 -17.34 -14.13 14.34
N ASP A 66 -18.35 -14.09 15.20
CA ASP A 66 -18.19 -14.23 16.62
C ASP A 66 -17.91 -15.69 17.01
N PRO A 67 -16.98 -15.94 17.95
CA PRO A 67 -16.15 -14.98 18.68
C PRO A 67 -14.77 -14.69 18.04
N GLN A 68 -14.45 -15.21 16.86
CA GLN A 68 -13.06 -15.21 16.35
C GLN A 68 -12.62 -13.89 15.69
N VAL A 69 -13.55 -13.09 15.14
CA VAL A 69 -13.23 -11.84 14.43
C VAL A 69 -13.79 -10.62 15.19
N ILE A 70 -12.93 -9.61 15.39
CA ILE A 70 -13.29 -8.36 16.09
C ILE A 70 -13.82 -7.35 15.08
N VAL A 71 -15.11 -7.02 15.17
CA VAL A 71 -15.81 -6.11 14.24
C VAL A 71 -15.12 -4.75 14.12
N TRP A 72 -14.71 -4.12 15.23
CA TRP A 72 -14.07 -2.80 15.18
C TRP A 72 -12.73 -2.80 14.42
N LEU A 73 -11.99 -3.91 14.50
CA LEU A 73 -10.68 -4.01 13.87
C LEU A 73 -10.79 -4.29 12.37
N THR A 74 -11.87 -4.94 11.91
CA THR A 74 -12.16 -5.05 10.46
C THR A 74 -12.50 -3.69 9.83
N LYS A 75 -13.09 -2.75 10.58
CA LYS A 75 -13.33 -1.38 10.08
C LYS A 75 -12.03 -0.64 9.77
N MET A 76 -10.93 -0.98 10.44
CA MET A 76 -9.61 -0.39 10.16
C MET A 76 -9.01 -0.83 8.82
N ILE A 77 -9.57 -1.85 8.15
CA ILE A 77 -9.12 -2.23 6.80
C ILE A 77 -9.40 -1.11 5.78
N VAL A 78 -10.29 -0.15 6.10
CA VAL A 78 -10.52 1.06 5.28
C VAL A 78 -9.28 1.94 5.10
N TRP A 79 -8.23 1.75 5.91
CA TRP A 79 -6.97 2.47 5.72
C TRP A 79 -6.25 2.09 4.41
N TYR A 80 -6.48 0.89 3.85
CA TYR A 80 -5.91 0.47 2.57
C TYR A 80 -6.37 1.33 1.38
N PRO A 81 -7.68 1.54 1.13
CA PRO A 81 -8.13 2.41 0.05
C PRO A 81 -7.72 3.87 0.27
N ILE A 82 -7.67 4.34 1.52
CA ILE A 82 -7.16 5.68 1.84
C ILE A 82 -5.68 5.81 1.41
N ALA A 83 -4.84 4.85 1.79
CA ALA A 83 -3.46 4.80 1.36
C ALA A 83 -3.35 4.73 -0.18
N ALA A 84 -4.20 3.94 -0.84
CA ALA A 84 -4.23 3.82 -2.29
C ALA A 84 -4.50 5.17 -2.99
N ILE A 85 -5.46 5.95 -2.47
CA ILE A 85 -5.77 7.29 -2.99
C ILE A 85 -4.55 8.21 -2.89
N PHE A 86 -3.88 8.23 -1.72
CA PHE A 86 -2.66 9.04 -1.56
C PHE A 86 -1.53 8.57 -2.49
N THR A 87 -1.35 7.26 -2.68
CA THR A 87 -0.37 6.74 -3.64
C THR A 87 -0.70 7.11 -5.08
N LEU A 88 -1.98 7.17 -5.45
CA LEU A 88 -2.42 7.58 -6.77
C LEU A 88 -2.11 9.07 -7.02
N PHE A 89 -2.38 9.94 -6.04
CA PHE A 89 -2.00 11.35 -6.14
C PHE A 89 -0.47 11.53 -6.21
N ALA A 90 0.29 10.74 -5.45
CA ALA A 90 1.75 10.74 -5.55
C ALA A 90 2.22 10.34 -6.96
N LEU A 91 1.60 9.32 -7.55
CA LEU A 91 1.90 8.86 -8.91
C LEU A 91 1.52 9.89 -9.98
N LEU A 92 0.35 10.53 -9.86
CA LEU A 92 -0.06 11.62 -10.74
C LEU A 92 0.90 12.80 -10.68
N SER A 93 1.49 13.10 -9.52
CA SER A 93 2.49 14.17 -9.41
C SER A 93 3.81 13.87 -10.13
N LEU A 94 4.10 12.59 -10.40
CA LEU A 94 5.27 12.13 -11.16
C LEU A 94 5.02 12.01 -12.67
N LEU A 95 3.76 11.99 -13.11
CA LEU A 95 3.43 11.82 -14.53
C LEU A 95 4.00 12.95 -15.41
N PRO A 96 3.86 14.24 -15.07
CA PRO A 96 4.34 15.36 -15.90
C PRO A 96 5.86 15.40 -16.05
N THR A 97 6.59 14.94 -15.04
CA THR A 97 8.06 14.95 -15.03
C THR A 97 8.66 13.87 -15.93
N ILE A 98 7.90 12.81 -16.26
CA ILE A 98 8.33 11.77 -17.20
C ILE A 98 8.10 12.19 -18.66
N PHE A 99 6.97 12.83 -18.95
CA PHE A 99 6.62 13.27 -20.31
C PHE A 99 7.39 14.52 -20.77
N SER A 100 7.79 15.40 -19.85
CA SER A 100 8.56 16.60 -20.21
C SER A 100 10.05 16.29 -20.39
N LYS A 101 10.52 16.24 -21.65
CA LYS A 101 11.96 16.06 -22.00
C LYS A 101 12.88 17.16 -21.44
N ASN A 102 12.33 18.32 -21.07
CA ASN A 102 13.11 19.51 -20.63
C ASN A 102 13.04 19.80 -19.13
N ALA A 103 12.20 19.09 -18.38
CA ALA A 103 12.10 19.29 -16.95
C ALA A 103 13.19 18.48 -16.22
N ARG A 104 14.38 19.07 -16.06
CA ARG A 104 15.27 18.76 -14.91
C ARG A 104 14.66 19.26 -13.60
N ILE A 105 13.34 19.16 -13.46
CA ILE A 105 12.62 19.50 -12.24
C ILE A 105 12.70 18.24 -11.39
N PHE A 106 13.63 18.25 -10.45
CA PHE A 106 13.70 17.29 -9.36
C PHE A 106 12.29 17.05 -8.80
N PRO A 107 11.96 15.83 -8.33
CA PRO A 107 10.64 15.52 -7.80
C PRO A 107 10.19 16.65 -6.85
N SER A 108 8.99 17.16 -7.04
CA SER A 108 8.46 18.26 -6.24
C SER A 108 8.45 17.85 -4.75
N PRO A 109 8.60 18.80 -3.80
CA PRO A 109 8.48 18.49 -2.37
C PRO A 109 7.13 17.84 -2.03
N ILE A 110 6.11 18.13 -2.84
CA ILE A 110 4.79 17.53 -2.75
C ILE A 110 4.82 16.00 -2.91
N PHE A 111 5.63 15.47 -3.84
CA PHE A 111 5.76 14.02 -4.03
C PHE A 111 6.27 13.33 -2.76
N SER A 112 7.27 13.92 -2.10
CA SER A 112 7.84 13.37 -0.87
C SER A 112 6.86 13.40 0.30
N LEU A 113 6.06 14.47 0.43
CA LEU A 113 5.03 14.58 1.46
C LEU A 113 3.92 13.56 1.24
N LEU A 114 3.44 13.44 0.00
CA LEU A 114 2.39 12.49 -0.36
C LEU A 114 2.87 11.03 -0.20
N SER A 115 4.11 10.72 -0.60
CA SER A 115 4.67 9.37 -0.43
C SER A 115 4.82 9.01 1.04
N LEU A 116 5.29 9.95 1.87
CA LEU A 116 5.44 9.72 3.32
C LEU A 116 4.09 9.48 3.99
N MET A 117 3.07 10.29 3.66
CA MET A 117 1.71 10.09 4.16
C MET A 117 1.15 8.73 3.71
N ALA A 118 1.32 8.38 2.43
CA ALA A 118 0.88 7.10 1.91
C ALA A 118 1.58 5.91 2.61
N ALA A 119 2.90 6.00 2.83
CA ALA A 119 3.67 4.99 3.54
C ALA A 119 3.20 4.85 5.00
N PHE A 120 2.92 5.96 5.67
CA PHE A 120 2.40 5.97 7.04
C PHE A 120 1.02 5.29 7.13
N PHE A 121 0.06 5.66 6.28
CA PHE A 121 -1.26 5.03 6.26
C PHE A 121 -1.19 3.56 5.86
N SER A 122 -0.33 3.20 4.91
CA SER A 122 -0.12 1.81 4.51
C SER A 122 0.47 0.97 5.65
N LEU A 123 1.45 1.49 6.38
CA LEU A 123 2.04 0.83 7.55
C LEU A 123 0.99 0.65 8.65
N LEU A 124 0.20 1.69 8.92
CA LEU A 124 -0.88 1.63 9.89
C LEU A 124 -1.92 0.56 9.51
N ALA A 125 -2.33 0.50 8.24
CA ALA A 125 -3.23 -0.51 7.72
C ALA A 125 -2.65 -1.94 7.87
N PHE A 126 -1.36 -2.11 7.61
CA PHE A 126 -0.66 -3.39 7.76
C PHE A 126 -0.62 -3.86 9.22
N VAL A 127 -0.32 -2.96 10.16
CA VAL A 127 -0.28 -3.28 11.60
C VAL A 127 -1.66 -3.71 12.11
N PHE A 128 -2.73 -2.99 11.75
CA PHE A 128 -4.08 -3.39 12.15
C PHE A 128 -4.51 -4.71 11.50
N MET A 129 -4.16 -4.92 10.23
CA MET A 129 -4.46 -6.15 9.50
C MET A 129 -3.77 -7.36 10.14
N ILE A 130 -2.47 -7.28 10.42
CA ILE A 130 -1.75 -8.41 11.02
C ILE A 130 -2.26 -8.70 12.43
N ALA A 131 -2.59 -7.66 13.22
CA ALA A 131 -3.18 -7.83 14.55
C ALA A 131 -4.54 -8.56 14.48
N LEU A 132 -5.41 -8.17 13.54
CA LEU A 132 -6.73 -8.81 13.34
C LEU A 132 -6.58 -10.29 13.04
N PHE A 133 -5.80 -10.62 12.01
CA PHE A 133 -5.69 -11.99 11.53
C PHE A 133 -4.81 -12.87 12.43
N ALA A 134 -3.87 -12.30 13.17
CA ALA A 134 -3.12 -13.02 14.20
C ALA A 134 -4.03 -13.40 15.39
N VAL A 135 -4.87 -12.48 15.87
CA VAL A 135 -5.84 -12.77 16.92
C VAL A 135 -6.86 -13.82 16.44
N ALA A 136 -7.40 -13.66 15.23
CA ALA A 136 -8.33 -14.62 14.66
C ALA A 136 -7.70 -16.02 14.54
N ARG A 137 -6.47 -16.11 13.99
CA ARG A 137 -5.71 -17.37 13.88
C ARG A 137 -5.50 -18.03 15.24
N ASN A 138 -5.12 -17.26 16.25
CA ASN A 138 -4.92 -17.79 17.60
C ASN A 138 -6.24 -18.31 18.20
N ARG A 139 -7.36 -17.61 17.98
CA ARG A 139 -8.68 -18.09 18.42
C ARG A 139 -9.07 -19.40 17.73
N PHE A 140 -8.91 -19.51 16.40
CA PHE A 140 -9.19 -20.76 15.69
C PHE A 140 -8.31 -21.93 16.13
N ARG A 141 -7.02 -21.67 16.41
CA ARG A 141 -6.12 -22.70 16.95
C ARG A 141 -6.51 -23.15 18.36
N ARG A 142 -7.00 -22.23 19.20
CA ARG A 142 -7.50 -22.57 20.54
C ARG A 142 -8.76 -23.44 20.46
N ASP A 143 -9.58 -23.25 19.43
CA ASP A 143 -10.77 -24.05 19.16
C ASP A 143 -10.45 -25.40 18.48
N GLY A 144 -9.17 -25.72 18.24
CA GLY A 144 -8.72 -27.00 17.67
C GLY A 144 -8.67 -27.06 16.14
N TYR A 145 -8.93 -25.95 15.45
CA TYR A 145 -8.95 -25.90 13.98
C TYR A 145 -7.60 -25.50 13.39
N SER A 146 -7.25 -26.13 12.26
CA SER A 146 -6.07 -25.74 11.50
C SER A 146 -6.31 -24.38 10.81
N SER A 147 -5.39 -23.44 10.99
CA SER A 147 -5.49 -22.10 10.38
C SER A 147 -4.15 -21.60 9.85
N ASN A 148 -4.17 -21.21 8.59
CA ASN A 148 -3.02 -20.80 7.79
C ASN A 148 -3.23 -19.40 7.21
N PHE A 149 -2.15 -18.62 7.14
CA PHE A 149 -2.19 -17.32 6.48
C PHE A 149 -2.32 -17.50 4.98
N GLY A 150 -3.12 -16.63 4.37
CA GLY A 150 -3.24 -16.54 2.92
C GLY A 150 -2.14 -15.70 2.27
N PRO A 151 -2.26 -15.41 0.97
CA PRO A 151 -1.30 -14.60 0.24
C PRO A 151 -1.37 -13.10 0.59
N MET A 152 -2.53 -12.60 1.03
CA MET A 152 -2.76 -11.16 1.21
C MET A 152 -1.85 -10.44 2.22
N PRO A 153 -1.53 -11.02 3.39
CA PRO A 153 -0.60 -10.40 4.32
C PRO A 153 0.78 -10.15 3.71
N TRP A 154 1.25 -11.07 2.86
CA TRP A 154 2.53 -10.95 2.16
C TRP A 154 2.49 -9.84 1.10
N ILE A 155 1.41 -9.75 0.32
CA ILE A 155 1.24 -8.69 -0.68
C ILE A 155 1.21 -7.32 0.01
N SER A 156 0.50 -7.20 1.13
CA SER A 156 0.45 -5.97 1.92
C SER A 156 1.84 -5.59 2.49
N LEU A 157 2.60 -6.58 2.98
CA LEU A 157 3.97 -6.37 3.44
C LEU A 157 4.85 -5.82 2.31
N VAL A 158 4.80 -6.43 1.13
CA VAL A 158 5.59 -5.95 -0.02
C VAL A 158 5.14 -4.54 -0.42
N ALA A 159 3.84 -4.24 -0.44
CA ALA A 159 3.33 -2.90 -0.73
C ALA A 159 3.86 -1.84 0.24
N THR A 160 3.82 -2.11 1.56
CA THR A 160 4.35 -1.19 2.57
C THR A 160 5.84 -0.94 2.39
N LEU A 161 6.64 -1.99 2.17
CA LEU A 161 8.08 -1.86 1.94
C LEU A 161 8.39 -1.03 0.70
N LEU A 162 7.68 -1.24 -0.40
CA LEU A 162 7.85 -0.47 -1.63
C LEU A 162 7.56 1.02 -1.41
N LEU A 163 6.52 1.36 -0.64
CA LEU A 163 6.18 2.76 -0.32
C LEU A 163 7.18 3.41 0.62
N ILE A 164 7.73 2.65 1.57
CA ILE A 164 8.81 3.10 2.44
C ILE A 164 10.04 3.43 1.58
N ILE A 165 10.45 2.53 0.69
CA ILE A 165 11.57 2.76 -0.23
C ILE A 165 11.31 3.98 -1.13
N ALA A 166 10.11 4.09 -1.70
CA ALA A 166 9.73 5.25 -2.51
C ALA A 166 9.79 6.57 -1.72
N SER A 167 9.40 6.55 -0.45
CA SER A 167 9.48 7.71 0.45
C SER A 167 10.92 8.11 0.76
N PHE A 168 11.82 7.13 0.98
CA PHE A 168 13.24 7.41 1.17
C PHE A 168 13.88 8.00 -0.09
N MET A 169 13.50 7.51 -1.27
CA MET A 169 13.97 8.06 -2.55
C MET A 169 13.47 9.49 -2.79
N GLY A 170 12.24 9.81 -2.40
CA GLY A 170 11.64 11.13 -2.57
C GLY A 170 12.10 12.18 -1.55
N GLY A 171 12.28 11.76 -0.29
CA GLY A 171 12.43 12.65 0.88
C GLY A 171 13.81 12.65 1.53
N CYS A 172 14.36 11.49 1.89
CA CYS A 172 15.66 11.42 2.58
C CYS A 172 16.85 11.78 1.68
N GLY A 173 16.73 11.58 0.36
CA GLY A 173 17.71 12.08 -0.61
C GLY A 173 17.90 13.61 -0.60
N ARG A 174 17.02 14.37 0.09
CA ARG A 174 17.12 15.83 0.27
C ARG A 174 17.57 16.26 1.66
N MET A 175 17.21 15.53 2.71
CA MET A 175 17.63 15.86 4.08
C MET A 175 19.14 15.69 4.31
N PHE A 176 19.78 14.72 3.64
CA PHE A 176 21.23 14.48 3.76
C PHE A 176 22.08 15.18 2.68
N ARG A 177 21.45 15.94 1.78
CA ARG A 177 22.13 16.66 0.69
C ARG A 177 22.13 18.15 1.03
N GLY A 178 23.11 18.55 1.84
CA GLY A 178 23.20 19.89 2.43
C GLY A 178 23.05 21.06 1.46
N GLY A 179 22.34 22.10 1.92
CA GLY A 179 22.56 23.52 1.63
C GLY A 179 22.26 24.08 0.24
N LYS A 180 22.14 23.28 -0.82
CA LYS A 180 21.88 23.81 -2.18
C LYS A 180 20.44 23.53 -2.59
N SER A 181 19.62 24.59 -2.65
CA SER A 181 18.26 24.54 -3.21
C SER A 181 18.28 23.96 -4.63
N PRO A 182 17.71 22.77 -4.86
CA PRO A 182 17.79 22.07 -6.16
C PRO A 182 16.70 22.51 -7.14
N TYR A 183 15.83 23.45 -6.77
CA TYR A 183 14.66 23.81 -7.57
C TYR A 183 14.94 24.87 -8.63
N VAL A 184 16.15 25.45 -8.64
CA VAL A 184 16.52 26.52 -9.57
C VAL A 184 17.96 26.33 -10.05
N THR A 185 18.18 25.40 -10.98
CA THR A 185 19.30 25.57 -11.92
C THR A 185 18.83 26.52 -13.00
N TYR A 186 19.13 27.83 -12.84
CA TYR A 186 19.11 28.74 -13.98
C TYR A 186 19.99 28.16 -15.09
N PRO A 187 19.59 28.24 -16.37
CA PRO A 187 20.53 28.02 -17.45
C PRO A 187 21.66 29.03 -17.27
N SER A 188 22.86 28.55 -16.94
CA SER A 188 24.04 29.38 -16.91
C SER A 188 24.36 29.76 -18.35
N ASN A 189 23.87 30.92 -18.77
CA ASN A 189 24.24 31.57 -20.03
C ASN A 189 25.72 31.95 -19.93
N THR A 190 26.61 30.97 -20.10
CA THR A 190 28.04 31.19 -20.27
C THR A 190 28.29 31.52 -21.73
N ARG A 191 27.87 32.72 -22.13
CA ARG A 191 28.41 33.41 -23.29
C ARG A 191 29.29 34.55 -22.79
N ARG A 192 30.52 34.22 -22.40
CA ARG A 192 31.62 35.21 -22.36
C ARG A 192 32.40 35.04 -23.65
N GLU A 193 31.92 35.70 -24.69
CA GLU A 193 32.80 36.20 -25.74
C GLU A 193 33.33 37.54 -25.23
N TYR A 194 34.62 37.63 -24.95
CA TYR A 194 35.33 38.91 -24.93
C TYR A 194 36.54 38.75 -25.85
N TYR A 195 36.49 39.54 -26.92
CA TYR A 195 37.57 39.95 -27.80
C TYR A 195 38.73 40.56 -27.00
#